data_AF-A0A5N6L5E1-F1
#
_entry.id   AF-A0A5N6L5E1-F1
#
_cell.length_a   1.000
_cell.length_b   1.000
_cell.length_c   1.000
_cell.angle_alpha   90.00
_cell.angle_beta   90.00
_cell.angle_gamma   90.00
#
_symmetry.space_group_name_H-M   'P 1'
#
loop_
_entity.id
_entity.type
_entity.pdbx_description
1 polymer ?
#
loop_
_entity_poly.entity_id
_entity_poly.type
_entity_poly.pdbx_seq_one_letter_code
_entity_poly.pdbx_strand_id
1 'polypeptide(L)'
;MTFSHDPQLQKIKGDDLQSRTDFMQRMDWGLKIDLQKVFFRILEVATKENIDKDKMVMIVFVFTNMDVEETYCSNNWDIEY
;
A
#
# COMPACT_ATOMS: atom_id res chain seq x y z
N MET A 1 -1.17 0.85 -4.93
CA MET A 1 -1.54 -0.18 -3.94
C MET A 1 -3.04 -0.18 -3.86
N THR A 2 -3.72 -1.33 -3.97
CA THR A 2 -5.16 -1.39 -3.69
C THR A 2 -5.40 -1.47 -2.19
N PHE A 3 -6.49 -0.87 -1.75
CA PHE A 3 -6.87 -0.74 -0.34
C PHE A 3 -7.89 -1.80 0.09
N SER A 4 -7.72 -3.02 -0.42
CA SER A 4 -8.65 -4.14 -0.21
C SER A 4 -8.18 -5.10 0.90
N HIS A 5 -9.00 -6.11 1.22
CA HIS A 5 -8.63 -7.18 2.18
C HIS A 5 -7.34 -7.92 1.80
N ASP A 6 -7.04 -7.96 0.50
CA ASP A 6 -5.81 -8.47 -0.12
C ASP A 6 -5.19 -7.33 -0.94
N PRO A 7 -4.31 -6.52 -0.33
CA PRO A 7 -3.79 -5.33 -0.99
C PRO A 7 -2.76 -5.71 -2.05
N GLN A 8 -2.93 -5.17 -3.26
CA GLN A 8 -2.10 -5.48 -4.42
C GLN A 8 -1.26 -4.29 -4.87
N LEU A 9 0.03 -4.56 -5.11
CA LEU A 9 0.94 -3.60 -5.73
C LEU A 9 0.55 -3.43 -7.20
N GLN A 10 0.04 -2.24 -7.52
CA GLN A 10 -0.38 -1.87 -8.86
C GLN A 10 0.54 -0.79 -9.42
N LYS A 11 1.00 -0.98 -10.66
CA LYS A 11 1.68 0.08 -11.43
C LYS A 11 0.63 0.99 -12.05
N ILE A 12 0.65 2.27 -11.69
CA ILE A 12 -0.23 3.28 -12.31
C ILE A 12 0.08 3.37 -13.80
N LYS A 13 -0.97 3.30 -14.63
CA LYS A 13 -0.89 3.40 -16.10
C LYS A 13 -1.61 4.67 -16.56
N GLY A 14 -1.22 5.20 -17.73
CA GLY A 14 -1.76 6.42 -18.32
C GLY A 14 -0.68 7.46 -18.61
N ASP A 15 -0.85 8.15 -19.74
CA ASP A 15 0.14 9.10 -20.27
C ASP A 15 -0.06 10.51 -19.69
N ASP A 16 -1.30 10.86 -19.36
CA ASP A 16 -1.69 12.14 -18.78
C ASP A 16 -2.33 11.97 -17.38
N LEU A 17 -2.60 13.09 -16.71
CA LEU A 17 -3.19 13.08 -15.37
C LEU A 17 -4.57 12.42 -15.37
N GLN A 18 -5.39 12.70 -16.38
CA GLN A 18 -6.76 12.21 -16.47
C GLN A 18 -6.80 10.68 -16.59
N SER A 19 -6.02 10.11 -17.51
CA SER A 19 -5.92 8.66 -17.72
C SER A 19 -5.37 7.93 -16.48
N ARG A 20 -4.45 8.54 -15.73
CA ARG A 20 -3.96 8.01 -14.44
C ARG A 20 -5.04 8.05 -13.37
N THR A 21 -5.80 9.13 -13.29
CA THR A 21 -6.96 9.25 -12.39
C THR A 21 -8.02 8.20 -12.73
N ASP A 22 -8.38 8.05 -14.01
CA ASP A 22 -9.35 7.06 -14.48
C ASP A 22 -8.87 5.61 -14.23
N PHE A 23 -7.56 5.38 -14.30
CA PHE A 23 -6.95 4.09 -13.93
C PHE A 23 -7.13 3.82 -12.43
N MET A 24 -6.83 4.80 -11.58
CA MET A 24 -6.98 4.68 -10.13
C MET A 24 -8.44 4.53 -9.70
N GLN A 25 -9.38 5.24 -10.32
CA GLN A 25 -10.81 5.14 -10.02
C GLN A 25 -11.40 3.75 -10.28
N ARG A 26 -10.86 3.02 -11.28
CA ARG A 26 -11.30 1.66 -11.63
C ARG A 26 -10.67 0.57 -10.79
N MET A 27 -9.72 0.89 -9.90
CA MET A 27 -9.16 -0.09 -8.98
C MET A 27 -10.23 -0.57 -7.99
N ASP A 28 -10.06 -1.76 -7.44
CA ASP A 28 -10.82 -2.16 -6.27
C ASP A 28 -10.22 -1.48 -5.03
N TRP A 29 -11.00 -0.58 -4.43
CA TRP A 29 -10.60 0.16 -3.24
C TRP A 29 -10.96 -0.57 -1.94
N GLY A 30 -11.74 -1.66 -2.01
CA GLY A 30 -12.24 -2.35 -0.82
C GLY A 30 -13.11 -1.47 0.08
N LEU A 31 -13.49 -2.01 1.24
CA LEU A 31 -14.28 -1.31 2.28
C LEU A 31 -13.44 -0.92 3.51
N LYS A 32 -12.20 -1.42 3.62
CA LYS A 32 -11.34 -1.18 4.78
C LYS A 32 -9.86 -1.26 4.41
N ILE A 33 -9.08 -0.31 4.91
CA ILE A 33 -7.62 -0.27 4.79
C ILE A 33 -7.00 -1.03 5.98
N ASP A 34 -6.07 -1.94 5.70
CA ASP A 34 -5.21 -2.56 6.70
C ASP A 34 -3.76 -2.16 6.42
N LEU A 35 -3.28 -1.12 7.11
CA LEU A 35 -1.94 -0.57 6.89
C LEU A 35 -0.83 -1.55 7.23
N GLN A 36 -1.06 -2.45 8.19
CA GLN A 36 -0.08 -3.47 8.57
C GLN A 36 0.12 -4.47 7.43
N LYS A 37 -0.96 -4.94 6.79
CA LYS A 37 -0.86 -5.80 5.60
C LYS A 37 -0.20 -5.10 4.42
N VAL A 38 -0.47 -3.81 4.22
CA VAL A 38 0.19 -3.02 3.16
C VAL A 38 1.71 -3.01 3.39
N PHE A 39 2.15 -2.77 4.62
CA PHE A 39 3.57 -2.78 4.97
C PHE A 39 4.21 -4.16 4.76
N PHE A 40 3.60 -5.23 5.28
CA PHE A 40 4.10 -6.58 5.07
C PHE A 40 4.17 -6.97 3.60
N ARG A 41 3.21 -6.52 2.78
CA ARG A 41 3.23 -6.80 1.34
C ARG A 41 4.39 -6.12 0.63
N ILE A 42 4.75 -4.90 1.05
CA ILE A 42 5.94 -4.20 0.55
C ILE A 42 7.21 -4.98 0.93
N LEU A 43 7.32 -5.40 2.19
CA LEU A 43 8.44 -6.22 2.67
C LEU A 43 8.55 -7.54 1.91
N GLU A 44 7.45 -8.28 1.77
CA GLU A 44 7.39 -9.57 1.09
C GLU A 44 7.88 -9.46 -0.36
N VAL A 45 7.40 -8.44 -1.10
CA VAL A 45 7.85 -8.20 -2.48
C VAL A 45 9.33 -7.81 -2.50
N ALA A 46 9.80 -6.97 -1.59
CA ALA A 46 11.21 -6.59 -1.54
C ALA A 46 12.13 -7.79 -1.25
N THR A 47 11.73 -8.67 -0.32
CA THR A 47 12.44 -9.91 0.00
C THR A 47 12.42 -10.87 -1.19
N LYS A 48 11.27 -11.05 -1.84
CA LYS A 48 11.14 -11.93 -3.00
C LYS A 48 11.99 -11.48 -4.19
N GLU A 49 12.05 -10.18 -4.44
CA GLU A 49 12.87 -9.60 -5.51
C GLU A 49 14.34 -9.39 -5.10
N ASN A 50 14.72 -9.83 -3.89
CA ASN A 50 16.07 -9.72 -3.33
C ASN A 50 16.65 -8.30 -3.43
N ILE A 51 15.85 -7.30 -3.06
CA ILE A 51 16.24 -5.88 -3.12
C ILE A 51 17.33 -5.62 -2.07
N ASP A 52 18.45 -5.04 -2.52
CA ASP A 52 19.53 -4.60 -1.61
C ASP A 52 18.98 -3.64 -0.56
N LYS A 53 19.51 -3.71 0.67
CA LYS A 53 19.08 -2.83 1.77
C LYS A 53 19.12 -1.34 1.40
N ASP A 54 20.13 -0.94 0.64
CA ASP A 54 20.33 0.45 0.21
C ASP A 54 19.28 0.93 -0.81
N LYS A 55 18.56 0.00 -1.45
CA LYS A 55 17.48 0.26 -2.42
C LYS A 55 16.09 0.08 -1.82
N MET A 56 16.00 -0.27 -0.55
CA MET A 56 14.74 -0.48 0.12
C MET A 56 13.96 0.82 0.23
N VAL A 57 12.63 0.73 0.16
CA VAL A 57 11.76 1.89 0.36
C VAL A 57 11.93 2.41 1.79
N MET A 58 12.41 3.65 1.93
CA MET A 58 12.60 4.29 3.23
C MET A 58 11.37 5.05 3.72
N ILE A 59 10.55 5.57 2.79
CA ILE A 59 9.40 6.42 3.11
C ILE A 59 8.21 5.95 2.28
N VAL A 60 7.08 5.73 2.95
CA VAL A 60 5.79 5.44 2.34
C VAL A 60 4.86 6.60 2.59
N PHE A 61 4.38 7.24 1.52
CA PHE A 61 3.34 8.26 1.59
C PHE A 61 1.97 7.61 1.42
N VAL A 62 1.09 7.83 2.39
CA VAL A 62 -0.30 7.36 2.36
C VAL A 62 -1.21 8.56 2.19
N PHE A 63 -1.91 8.62 1.06
CA PHE A 63 -2.97 9.60 0.82
C PHE A 63 -4.31 8.88 0.95
N THR A 64 -5.08 9.23 1.97
CA THR A 64 -6.37 8.59 2.26
C THR A 64 -7.39 9.63 2.66
N ASN A 65 -8.63 9.42 2.25
CA ASN A 65 -9.81 10.14 2.75
C ASN A 65 -10.49 9.38 3.91
N MET A 66 -9.95 8.23 4.32
CA MET A 66 -10.43 7.44 5.47
C MET A 66 -9.79 7.95 6.77
N ASP A 67 -10.57 7.92 7.84
CA ASP A 67 -10.06 8.23 9.18
C ASP A 67 -9.05 7.19 9.63
N VAL A 68 -7.91 7.68 10.13
CA VAL A 68 -6.73 6.87 10.44
C VAL A 68 -7.04 5.82 11.51
N GLU A 69 -7.93 6.14 12.46
CA GLU A 69 -8.37 5.23 13.53
C GLU A 69 -9.10 3.97 12.99
N GLU A 70 -9.81 4.09 11.86
CA GLU A 70 -10.50 2.96 11.24
C GLU A 70 -9.56 2.05 10.42
N THR A 71 -8.35 2.50 10.13
CA THR A 71 -7.34 1.79 9.32
C THR A 71 -6.39 0.90 10.15
N TYR A 72 -6.53 0.98 11.47
CA TYR A 72 -5.73 0.28 12.45
C TYR A 72 -6.41 -1.02 12.87
N CYS A 73 -5.90 -2.16 12.39
CA CYS A 73 -6.26 -3.47 12.92
C CYS A 73 -5.22 -3.88 13.97
N SER A 74 -5.54 -3.68 15.25
CA SER A 74 -4.75 -4.05 16.44
C SER A 74 -3.76 -3.00 16.95
N ASN A 75 -3.85 -2.72 18.25
CA ASN A 75 -3.07 -1.73 19.00
C ASN A 75 -1.60 -2.15 19.24
N ASN A 76 -1.04 -3.04 18.42
CA ASN A 76 0.24 -3.68 18.68
C ASN A 76 1.21 -3.45 17.51
N TRP A 77 1.71 -2.22 17.39
CA TRP A 77 2.85 -1.88 16.52
C TRP A 77 4.20 -2.26 17.12
N ASP A 78 4.23 -3.02 18.22
CA ASP A 78 5.43 -3.65 18.76
C ASP A 78 5.85 -4.81 17.86
N ILE A 79 6.37 -4.48 16.68
CA ILE A 79 7.15 -5.39 15.86
C ILE A 79 8.57 -5.29 16.38
N GLU A 80 8.90 -6.10 17.40
CA GLU A 80 10.29 -6.31 17.82
C GLU A 80 11.07 -6.92 16.65
N TYR A 81 12.14 -6.22 16.23
CA TYR A 81 13.09 -6.65 15.21
C TYR A 81 14.12 -7.64 15.76
#